data_AF-A0A482XWF2-F1
#
_entry.id   AF-A0A482XWF2-F1
#
_cell.length_a   1.000
_cell.length_b   1.000
_cell.length_c   1.000
_cell.angle_alpha   90.00
_cell.angle_beta   90.00
_cell.angle_gamma   90.00
#
_symmetry.space_group_name_H-M   'P 1'
#
loop_
_entity.id
_entity.type
_entity.pdbx_description
1 polymer ?
#
loop_
_entity_poly.entity_id
_entity_poly.type
_entity_poly.pdbx_seq_one_letter_code
_entity_poly.pdbx_strand_id
1 'polypeptide(L)' 'MATIAYESPEGTRSTEIDADQITDSGRVQGVRVRLEDEGVIHLPYTRLYWIRMSEAEGKVDYSSA' A
#
# COMPACT_ATOMS: atom_id res chain seq x y z
N MET A 1 -1.94 -4.88 -6.98
CA MET A 1 -2.34 -3.57 -6.42
C MET A 1 -2.41 -3.68 -4.90
N ALA A 2 -2.19 -2.58 -4.18
CA ALA A 2 -2.33 -2.51 -2.75
C ALA A 2 -3.08 -1.23 -2.36
N THR A 3 -3.89 -1.33 -1.30
CA THR A 3 -4.46 -0.16 -0.64
C THR A 3 -3.73 0.05 0.68
N ILE A 4 -3.28 1.27 0.93
CA ILE A 4 -2.59 1.67 2.16
C ILE A 4 -3.38 2.75 2.88
N ALA A 5 -3.55 2.60 4.19
CA ALA A 5 -4.15 3.61 5.05
C ALA A 5 -3.15 4.10 6.10
N TYR A 6 -3.02 5.42 6.22
CA TYR A 6 -2.03 6.06 7.08
C TYR A 6 -2.52 7.41 7.61
N GLU A 7 -1.86 7.90 8.65
CA GLU A 7 -2.11 9.23 9.22
C GLU A 7 -1.32 10.32 8.47
N SER A 8 -2.02 11.34 7.98
CA SER A 8 -1.50 12.58 7.42
C SER A 8 -1.89 13.79 8.30
N PRO A 9 -1.28 14.97 8.09
CA PRO A 9 -1.65 16.18 8.84
C PRO A 9 -3.13 16.55 8.74
N GLU A 10 -3.78 16.16 7.65
CA GLU A 10 -5.20 16.40 7.38
C GLU A 10 -6.12 15.31 7.97
N GLY A 11 -5.55 14.26 8.57
CA GLY A 11 -6.26 13.14 9.17
C GLY A 11 -5.88 11.79 8.58
N THR A 12 -6.78 10.81 8.65
CA THR A 12 -6.52 9.48 8.06
C THR A 12 -6.74 9.53 6.55
N ARG A 13 -5.77 9.04 5.79
CA ARG A 13 -5.80 8.97 4.33
C ARG A 13 -5.67 7.52 3.87
N SER A 14 -6.41 7.15 2.83
CA SER A 14 -6.24 5.86 2.12
C SER A 14 -5.93 6.10 0.65
N THR A 15 -4.95 5.40 0.10
CA THR A 15 -4.63 5.45 -1.33
C THR A 15 -4.42 4.06 -1.89
N GLU A 16 -4.80 3.89 -3.15
CA GLU A 16 -4.42 2.72 -3.93
C GLU A 16 -3.06 3.00 -4.57
N ILE A 17 -2.20 1.99 -4.62
CA ILE A 17 -0.86 2.07 -5.17
C ILE A 17 -0.42 0.70 -5.68
N ASP A 18 0.49 0.68 -6.64
CA ASP A 18 1.12 -0.57 -7.02
C ASP A 18 1.93 -1.13 -5.83
N ALA A 19 1.77 -2.44 -5.58
CA ALA A 19 2.44 -3.11 -4.47
C ALA A 19 3.96 -3.05 -4.62
N ASP A 20 4.47 -3.04 -5.84
CA ASP A 20 5.91 -2.95 -6.14
C ASP A 20 6.50 -1.58 -5.76
N GLN A 21 5.65 -0.57 -5.54
CA GLN A 21 6.06 0.77 -5.08
C GLN A 21 6.10 0.91 -3.56
N ILE A 22 5.76 -0.15 -2.81
CA ILE A 22 5.86 -0.22 -1.36
C ILE A 22 7.11 -1.01 -0.98
N THR A 23 8.07 -0.36 -0.32
CA THR A 23 9.31 -1.01 0.12
C THR A 23 9.58 -0.69 1.59
N ASP A 24 10.39 -1.48 2.30
CA ASP A 24 10.91 -1.06 3.60
C ASP A 24 11.67 0.27 3.51
N SER A 25 11.48 1.12 4.52
CA SER A 25 12.18 2.39 4.61
C SER A 25 13.55 2.18 5.24
N GLY A 26 14.62 2.48 4.50
CA GLY A 26 15.98 2.53 5.06
C GLY A 26 16.27 3.76 5.92
N ARG A 27 15.32 4.70 6.06
CA ARG A 27 15.50 5.96 6.80
C ARG A 27 14.71 6.06 8.10
N VAL A 28 13.57 5.37 8.17
CA VAL A 28 12.68 5.34 9.34
C VAL A 28 12.21 3.92 9.57
N GLN A 29 11.82 3.57 10.78
CA GLN A 29 11.15 2.30 11.05
C GLN A 29 9.74 2.35 10.46
N GLY A 30 9.60 1.93 9.21
CA GLY A 30 8.37 2.05 8.45
C GLY A 30 8.53 1.66 7.00
N VAL A 31 7.57 2.05 6.18
CA VAL A 31 7.57 1.77 4.73
C VAL A 31 7.86 3.05 3.95
N ARG A 32 8.39 2.87 2.74
CA ARG A 32 8.54 3.90 1.73
C ARG A 32 7.56 3.59 0.60
N VAL A 33 6.82 4.61 0.20
CA VAL A 33 5.77 4.53 -0.81
C VAL A 33 6.09 5.51 -1.92
N ARG A 34 6.22 5.04 -3.16
CA ARG A 34 6.42 5.90 -4.33
C ARG A 34 5.09 6.13 -5.04
N LEU A 35 4.64 7.38 -5.03
CA LEU A 35 3.43 7.84 -5.70
C LEU A 35 3.63 7.93 -7.21
N GLU A 36 2.53 7.98 -7.95
CA GLU A 36 2.53 8.06 -9.42
C GLU A 36 3.21 9.34 -9.94
N ASP A 37 3.12 10.46 -9.22
CA ASP A 37 3.77 11.73 -9.54
C ASP A 37 5.27 11.77 -9.17
N GLU A 38 5.94 10.61 -9.14
CA GLU A 38 7.33 10.40 -8.69
C GLU A 38 7.63 10.82 -7.23
N GLY A 39 6.62 11.29 -6.50
CA GLY A 39 6.72 11.65 -5.08
C GLY A 39 7.05 10.44 -4.21
N VAL A 40 7.90 10.63 -3.20
CA VAL A 40 8.26 9.57 -2.25
C VAL A 40 7.83 9.96 -0.85
N ILE A 41 7.02 9.11 -0.22
CA ILE A 41 6.61 9.25 1.18
C ILE A 41 7.32 8.18 2.01
N HIS A 42 7.93 8.61 3.12
CA HIS A 42 8.39 7.70 4.17
C HIS A 42 7.34 7.69 5.29
N LEU A 43 6.68 6.55 5.50
CA LEU A 43 5.62 6.36 6.49
C LEU A 43 6.14 5.52 7.66
N PRO A 44 6.33 6.12 8.86
CA PRO A 44 6.65 5.36 10.07
C PRO A 44 5.54 4.35 10.42
N TYR A 45 5.89 3.20 10.99
CA TYR A 45 4.91 2.19 11.40
C TYR A 45 3.89 2.70 12.41
N THR A 46 4.25 3.70 13.23
CA THR A 46 3.33 4.33 14.19
C THR A 46 2.18 5.10 13.53
N ARG A 47 2.30 5.43 12.24
CA ARG A 47 1.29 6.13 11.45
C ARG A 47 0.67 5.26 10.36
N LEU A 48 1.10 4.01 10.26
CA LEU A 48 0.58 3.04 9.31
C LEU A 48 -0.54 2.25 9.99
N TYR A 49 -1.76 2.37 9.49
CA TYR A 49 -2.88 1.62 10.06
C TYR A 49 -2.97 0.22 9.45
N TRP A 50 -2.93 0.12 8.12
CA TRP A 50 -2.96 -1.16 7.42
C TRP A 50 -2.49 -1.03 5.97
N ILE A 51 -2.01 -2.15 5.44
CA ILE A 51 -1.77 -2.36 4.01
C ILE A 51 -2.56 -3.61 3.62
N ARG A 52 -3.42 -3.49 2.61
CA ARG A 52 -4.18 -4.60 2.05
C ARG A 52 -3.75 -4.82 0.62
N MET A 53 -3.18 -5.97 0.33
CA MET A 53 -2.90 -6.38 -1.04
C MET A 53 -4.21 -6.87 -1.68
N SER A 54 -4.47 -6.40 -2.89
CA SER A 54 -5.53 -6.93 -3.75
C SER A 54 -4.85 -7.86 -4.75
N GLU A 55 -5.02 -9.17 -4.58
CA GLU A 55 -4.75 -10.13 -5.65
C GLU A 55 -5.72 -9.84 -6.80
N ALA A 56 -5.21 -9.80 -8.03
CA ALA A 56 -6.09 -9.90 -9.19
C ALA A 56 -6.71 -11.30 -9.14
N GLU A 57 -7.99 -11.39 -8.76
CA GLU A 57 -8.76 -12.65 -8.79
C GLU A 57 -8.72 -13.22 -10.22
N GLY A 58 -7.85 -14.20 -10.44
CA GLY A 58 -8.02 -15.14 -11.53
C GLY A 58 -9.29 -15.93 -11.25
N LYS A 59 -10.32 -15.76 -12.07
CA LYS A 59 -11.53 -16.62 -12.05
C LYS A 59 -11.08 -18.09 -12.00
N VAL A 60 -11.30 -18.74 -10.88
CA VAL A 60 -11.22 -20.20 -10.80
C VAL A 60 -12.55 -20.73 -11.32
N ASP A 61 -12.54 -21.20 -12.57
CA ASP A 61 -13.67 -21.91 -13.16
C ASP A 61 -13.79 -23.30 -12.50
N TYR A 62 -14.71 -23.44 -11.54
CA TYR A 62 -15.13 -24.73 -11.03
C TYR A 62 -16.11 -25.39 -12.01
N SER A 63 -15.66 -25.63 -13.25
CA SER A 63 -16.40 -26.49 -14.18
C SER A 63 -15.92 -27.93 -14.01
N SER A 64 -16.53 -28.63 -13.05
CA SER A 64 -16.49 -30.09 -12.94
C SER A 64 -17.91 -30.59 -12.74
N ALA A 65 -18.57 -30.94 -13.84
CA ALA A 65 -19.82 -31.67 -13.89
C ALA A 65 -19.66 -32.83 -14.88
#